data_AF-A0A974S8V8-F1
#
_entry.id   AF-A0A974S8V8-F1
#
_cell.length_a   1.000
_cell.length_b   1.000
_cell.length_c   1.000
_cell.angle_alpha   90.00
_cell.angle_beta   90.00
_cell.angle_gamma   90.00
#
_symmetry.space_group_name_H-M   'P 1'
#
loop_
_entity.id
_entity.type
_entity.pdbx_description
1 polymer ?
#
loop_
_entity_poly.entity_id
_entity_poly.type
_entity_poly.pdbx_seq_one_letter_code
_entity_poly.pdbx_strand_id
1 'polypeptide(L)'
;MLGSQELSGGLKPVASGGALCRYQFSNFNDLVNEEHHYQLYGEVNFDLSDKTRFHAEVAWNRNDVPDQRISPANLTTQFPTANTSGALVAPGFNNQTRFFVPASNPGLIALRTNCAAPLTAAQCAGMAAGVTTSQTSWRLIGVEGHPLNPDGADHQQVEQTQYRVSAGLNGRFEGGLLDGIGWDTALTFMENKGIATTNDLLVNRIQRAFNGLGGANCNYTTGTPGLETASI
;
A
#
# COMPACT_ATOMS: atom_id res chain seq x y z
N MET A 1 -17.62 6.90 12.57
CA MET A 1 -18.43 5.82 11.96
C MET A 1 -17.48 4.70 11.57
N LEU A 2 -17.78 3.43 11.85
CA LEU A 2 -16.87 2.32 11.52
C LEU A 2 -16.94 2.06 10.01
N GLY A 3 -15.82 2.25 9.31
CA GLY A 3 -15.68 1.95 7.89
C GLY A 3 -16.07 0.51 7.57
N SER A 4 -16.61 0.28 6.37
CA SER A 4 -17.03 -1.01 5.80
C SER A 4 -16.33 -2.24 6.41
N GLN A 5 -17.01 -2.92 7.34
CA GLN A 5 -16.49 -4.13 7.97
C GLN A 5 -17.23 -5.36 7.45
N GLU A 6 -16.46 -6.34 6.99
CA GLU A 6 -16.82 -7.75 7.12
C GLU A 6 -16.80 -8.09 8.62
N LEU A 7 -17.99 -8.16 9.21
CA LEU A 7 -18.17 -8.58 10.58
C LEU A 7 -18.24 -10.11 10.65
N SER A 8 -17.10 -10.77 10.90
CA SER A 8 -17.12 -12.18 11.28
C SER A 8 -17.22 -12.32 12.79
N GLY A 9 -18.46 -12.35 13.29
CA GLY A 9 -18.78 -12.92 14.60
C GLY A 9 -19.06 -14.41 14.41
N GLY A 10 -18.16 -15.29 14.86
CA GLY A 10 -18.43 -16.73 15.04
C GLY A 10 -18.91 -17.56 13.83
N LEU A 11 -18.87 -17.04 12.61
CA LEU A 11 -19.22 -17.78 11.41
C LEU A 11 -17.94 -18.15 10.65
N LYS A 12 -17.81 -19.45 10.38
CA LYS A 12 -16.81 -20.06 9.49
C LYS A 12 -16.64 -19.22 8.22
N PRO A 13 -15.44 -19.21 7.60
CA PRO A 13 -15.18 -18.43 6.38
C PRO A 13 -16.27 -18.76 5.37
N VAL A 14 -17.14 -17.78 5.07
CA VAL A 14 -18.23 -18.01 4.13
C VAL A 14 -17.62 -17.97 2.74
N ALA A 15 -17.15 -19.13 2.28
CA ALA A 15 -17.28 -19.43 0.87
C ALA A 15 -18.79 -19.37 0.56
N SER A 16 -19.17 -18.47 -0.35
CA SER A 16 -20.53 -18.27 -0.89
C SER A 16 -21.57 -17.62 0.05
N GLY A 17 -21.64 -16.27 0.06
CA GLY A 17 -22.90 -15.56 0.33
C GLY A 17 -22.92 -14.50 1.44
N GLY A 18 -21.81 -14.25 2.13
CA GLY A 18 -21.70 -13.09 3.02
C GLY A 18 -21.65 -11.79 2.21
N ALA A 19 -22.46 -10.79 2.57
CA ALA A 19 -22.42 -9.49 1.93
C ALA A 19 -21.11 -8.77 2.30
N LEU A 20 -20.12 -8.82 1.41
CA LEU A 20 -18.96 -7.93 1.46
C LEU A 20 -19.48 -6.50 1.42
N CYS A 21 -19.30 -5.75 2.50
CA CYS A 21 -19.53 -4.30 2.51
C CYS A 21 -18.48 -3.65 1.60
N ARG A 22 -18.85 -3.45 0.33
CA ARG A 22 -18.03 -2.70 -0.63
C ARG A 22 -18.32 -1.23 -0.48
N TYR A 23 -17.29 -0.42 -0.65
CA TYR A 23 -17.43 1.02 -0.80
C TYR A 23 -16.73 1.47 -2.07
N GLN A 24 -17.22 2.57 -2.64
CA GLN A 24 -16.61 3.14 -3.82
C GLN A 24 -15.44 4.01 -3.40
N PHE A 25 -14.23 3.46 -3.51
CA PHE A 25 -13.00 4.21 -3.21
C PHE A 25 -12.54 5.07 -4.38
N SER A 26 -13.01 4.82 -5.62
CA SER A 26 -12.59 5.61 -6.79
C SER A 26 -13.00 7.08 -6.73
N ASN A 27 -13.94 7.45 -5.86
CA ASN A 27 -14.29 8.84 -5.59
C ASN A 27 -13.13 9.63 -4.96
N PHE A 28 -12.21 8.92 -4.29
CA PHE A 28 -11.01 9.52 -3.71
C PHE A 28 -9.85 9.51 -4.69
N ASN A 29 -9.90 8.73 -5.77
CA ASN A 29 -8.78 8.64 -6.72
C ASN A 29 -8.80 9.82 -7.69
N ASP A 30 -7.63 10.22 -8.17
CA ASP A 30 -7.56 11.06 -9.36
C ASP A 30 -7.99 10.29 -10.61
N LEU A 31 -8.68 10.98 -11.52
CA LEU A 31 -8.97 10.44 -12.85
C LEU A 31 -7.71 10.45 -13.73
N VAL A 32 -6.89 11.49 -13.55
CA VAL A 32 -5.58 11.68 -14.20
C VAL A 32 -4.67 12.27 -13.14
N ASN A 33 -3.55 11.60 -12.86
CA ASN A 33 -2.56 12.07 -11.91
C ASN A 33 -1.70 13.19 -12.52
N GLU A 34 -1.13 14.04 -11.67
CA GLU A 34 -0.05 14.92 -12.10
C GLU A 34 1.19 14.07 -12.35
N GLU A 35 1.69 14.10 -13.58
CA GLU A 35 2.85 13.32 -13.98
C GLU A 35 3.89 14.23 -14.64
N HIS A 36 5.15 14.02 -14.28
CA HIS A 36 6.28 14.69 -14.89
C HIS A 36 7.22 13.66 -15.51
N HIS A 37 7.45 13.80 -16.81
CA HIS A 37 8.33 12.91 -17.56
C HIS A 37 9.52 13.67 -18.10
N TYR A 38 10.71 13.19 -17.74
CA TYR A 38 11.98 13.73 -18.17
C TYR A 38 12.76 12.65 -18.89
N GLN A 39 13.30 13.00 -20.05
CA GLN A 39 14.11 12.11 -20.87
C GLN A 39 15.30 12.89 -21.42
N LEU A 40 16.49 12.32 -21.27
CA LEU A 40 17.72 12.82 -21.85
C LEU A 40 18.39 11.68 -22.59
N TYR A 41 18.74 11.92 -23.84
CA TYR A 41 19.48 10.98 -24.66
C TYR A 41 20.64 11.71 -25.32
N GLY A 42 21.80 11.06 -25.33
CA GLY A 42 22.99 11.53 -26.01
C GLY A 42 23.72 10.36 -26.63
N GLU A 43 24.21 10.57 -27.84
CA GLU A 43 24.94 9.57 -28.59
C GLU A 43 26.15 10.22 -29.25
N VAL A 44 27.25 9.47 -29.32
CA VAL A 44 28.42 9.82 -30.10
C VAL A 44 28.82 8.66 -30.98
N ASN A 45 29.14 8.96 -32.23
CA ASN A 45 29.68 8.00 -33.18
C ASN A 45 30.94 8.56 -33.80
N PHE A 46 31.98 7.75 -33.85
CA PHE A 46 33.23 8.13 -34.49
C PHE A 46 33.80 6.95 -35.27
N ASP A 47 34.25 7.22 -36.48
CA ASP A 47 35.11 6.29 -37.21
C ASP A 47 36.53 6.47 -36.68
N LEU A 48 37.04 5.48 -35.95
CA LEU A 48 38.41 5.48 -35.41
C LEU A 48 39.45 5.21 -36.51
N SER A 49 39.04 4.47 -37.55
CA SER A 49 39.78 4.19 -38.79
C SER A 49 38.79 3.81 -39.90
N ASP A 50 39.30 3.51 -41.10
CA ASP A 50 38.48 3.02 -42.23
C ASP A 50 37.75 1.70 -41.94
N LYS A 51 38.13 0.98 -40.87
CA LYS A 51 37.62 -0.36 -40.54
C LYS A 51 37.14 -0.51 -39.10
N THR A 52 37.25 0.51 -38.26
CA THR A 52 36.83 0.46 -36.86
C THR A 52 35.96 1.66 -36.54
N ARG A 53 34.76 1.39 -36.02
CA ARG A 53 33.81 2.41 -35.57
C ARG A 53 33.54 2.26 -34.09
N PHE A 54 33.45 3.40 -33.43
CA PHE A 54 33.06 3.56 -32.05
C PHE A 54 31.66 4.14 -31.98
N HIS A 55 30.85 3.59 -31.07
CA HIS A 55 29.53 4.08 -30.72
C HIS A 55 29.42 4.12 -29.20
N ALA A 56 28.93 5.23 -28.65
CA ALA A 56 28.55 5.30 -27.27
C ALA A 56 27.26 6.10 -27.08
N GLU A 57 26.40 5.61 -26.20
CA GLU A 57 25.13 6.21 -25.85
C GLU A 57 24.98 6.35 -24.35
N VAL A 58 24.28 7.41 -23.95
CA VAL A 58 23.75 7.59 -22.60
C VAL A 58 22.27 7.94 -22.71
N ALA A 59 21.46 7.22 -21.95
CA ALA A 59 20.04 7.49 -21.80
C ALA A 59 19.72 7.65 -20.31
N TRP A 60 18.94 8.68 -19.98
CA TRP A 60 18.38 8.90 -18.67
C TRP A 60 16.90 9.20 -18.79
N ASN A 61 16.10 8.55 -17.96
CA ASN A 61 14.66 8.80 -17.85
C ASN A 61 14.30 8.97 -16.38
N ARG A 62 13.41 9.92 -16.11
CA ARG A 62 12.75 10.05 -14.82
C ARG A 62 11.27 10.30 -15.03
N ASN A 63 10.43 9.48 -14.41
CA ASN A 63 9.00 9.69 -14.32
C ASN A 63 8.66 9.93 -12.84
N ASP A 64 7.93 11.00 -12.57
CA ASP A 64 7.61 11.45 -11.21
C ASP A 64 6.11 11.73 -11.13
N VAL A 65 5.45 11.08 -10.18
CA VAL A 65 4.06 11.31 -9.81
C VAL A 65 4.11 11.87 -8.39
N PRO A 66 4.25 13.21 -8.23
CA PRO A 66 4.58 13.82 -6.95
C PRO A 66 3.42 13.76 -5.96
N ASP A 67 2.19 13.85 -6.46
CA ASP A 67 0.99 13.77 -5.67
C ASP A 67 -0.06 12.89 -6.35
N GLN A 68 -0.21 11.67 -5.83
CA GLN A 68 -1.21 10.73 -6.25
C GLN A 68 -2.31 10.63 -5.20
N ARG A 69 -3.50 11.14 -5.54
CA ARG A 69 -4.68 10.92 -4.74
C ARG A 69 -5.18 9.49 -4.92
N ILE A 70 -5.20 8.71 -3.84
CA ILE A 70 -5.60 7.30 -3.82
C ILE A 70 -6.58 7.03 -2.67
N SER A 71 -7.11 5.81 -2.64
CA SER A 71 -8.02 5.33 -1.61
C SER A 71 -7.56 5.76 -0.21
N PRO A 72 -8.48 6.15 0.69
CA PRO A 72 -8.14 6.79 1.96
C PRO A 72 -7.20 6.01 2.88
N ALA A 73 -7.13 4.68 2.70
CA ALA A 73 -6.06 3.88 3.25
C ALA A 73 -5.77 2.66 2.38
N ASN A 74 -4.48 2.33 2.34
CA ASN A 74 -4.01 1.04 1.91
C ASN A 74 -4.37 -0.06 2.93
N LEU A 75 -4.21 -1.32 2.49
CA LEU A 75 -4.19 -2.44 3.43
C LEU A 75 -3.05 -2.28 4.41
N THR A 76 -3.31 -2.58 5.68
CA THR A 76 -2.23 -2.75 6.65
C THR A 76 -1.36 -3.92 6.20
N THR A 77 -0.07 -3.68 5.98
CA THR A 77 0.91 -4.74 5.60
C THR A 77 1.25 -5.65 6.76
N GLN A 78 0.94 -5.22 7.99
CA GLN A 78 1.14 -5.94 9.23
C GLN A 78 -0.18 -6.03 10.01
N PHE A 79 -0.26 -7.04 10.89
CA PHE A 79 -1.44 -7.28 11.71
C PHE A 79 -1.04 -7.50 13.18
N PRO A 80 -1.96 -7.30 14.14
CA PRO A 80 -1.69 -7.54 15.56
C PRO A 80 -1.27 -8.98 15.82
N THR A 81 -0.74 -9.25 17.01
CA THR A 81 -0.49 -10.62 17.46
C THR A 81 -1.67 -11.17 18.27
N ALA A 82 -1.76 -12.49 18.41
CA ALA A 82 -2.78 -13.13 19.26
C ALA A 82 -2.86 -12.52 20.68
N ASN A 83 -1.72 -12.11 21.23
CA ASN A 83 -1.61 -11.54 22.58
C ASN A 83 -2.09 -10.09 22.69
N THR A 84 -2.25 -9.39 21.57
CA THR A 84 -2.55 -7.95 21.55
C THR A 84 -3.91 -7.62 20.94
N SER A 85 -4.44 -8.48 20.07
CA SER A 85 -5.74 -8.28 19.42
C SER A 85 -6.92 -8.59 20.35
N GLY A 86 -6.94 -9.76 20.98
CA GLY A 86 -8.15 -10.31 21.60
C GLY A 86 -9.07 -11.04 20.61
N ALA A 87 -8.73 -11.11 19.31
CA ALA A 87 -9.44 -11.94 18.34
C ALA A 87 -9.32 -13.43 18.71
N LEU A 88 -10.46 -14.14 18.71
CA LEU A 88 -10.53 -15.59 18.99
C LEU A 88 -10.32 -16.45 17.72
N VAL A 89 -9.64 -15.90 16.71
CA VAL A 89 -9.31 -16.61 15.48
C VAL A 89 -7.89 -17.15 15.58
N ALA A 90 -7.67 -18.33 14.99
CA ALA A 90 -6.34 -18.94 14.98
C ALA A 90 -5.31 -17.98 14.36
N PRO A 91 -4.19 -17.71 15.06
CA PRO A 91 -3.14 -16.88 14.50
C PRO A 91 -2.45 -17.58 13.31
N GLY A 92 -1.98 -16.77 12.37
CA GLY A 92 -1.20 -17.21 11.22
C GLY A 92 0.31 -17.12 11.46
N PHE A 93 1.05 -16.96 10.37
CA PHE A 93 2.51 -16.80 10.38
C PHE A 93 2.94 -15.68 11.35
N ASN A 94 4.06 -15.88 12.06
CA ASN A 94 4.58 -14.96 13.09
C ASN A 94 3.57 -14.58 14.19
N ASN A 95 2.65 -15.48 14.54
CA ASN A 95 1.61 -15.26 15.55
C ASN A 95 0.68 -14.07 15.24
N GLN A 96 0.61 -13.63 13.97
CA GLN A 96 -0.24 -12.54 13.53
C GLN A 96 -1.72 -12.98 13.49
N THR A 97 -2.62 -12.11 13.91
CA THR A 97 -4.07 -12.32 13.91
C THR A 97 -4.79 -11.04 13.46
N ARG A 98 -6.09 -11.11 13.23
CA ARG A 98 -6.91 -9.98 12.75
C ARG A 98 -7.10 -8.93 13.84
N PHE A 99 -7.41 -7.69 13.46
CA PHE A 99 -7.85 -6.70 14.44
C PHE A 99 -9.18 -7.11 15.06
N PHE A 100 -9.34 -6.79 16.33
CA PHE A 100 -10.54 -7.09 17.08
C PHE A 100 -11.11 -5.84 17.74
N VAL A 101 -12.41 -5.64 17.58
CA VAL A 101 -13.18 -4.60 18.25
C VAL A 101 -13.92 -5.25 19.43
N PRO A 102 -13.56 -4.96 20.69
CA PRO A 102 -14.21 -5.57 21.84
C PRO A 102 -15.66 -5.12 21.98
N ALA A 103 -16.51 -5.97 22.57
CA ALA A 103 -17.92 -5.68 22.83
C ALA A 103 -18.15 -4.42 23.70
N SER A 104 -17.15 -4.02 24.48
CA SER A 104 -17.15 -2.81 25.30
C SER A 104 -16.84 -1.53 24.52
N ASN A 105 -16.48 -1.61 23.23
CA ASN A 105 -16.21 -0.43 22.42
C ASN A 105 -17.50 0.40 22.27
N PRO A 106 -17.49 1.71 22.62
CA PRO A 106 -18.70 2.53 22.59
C PRO A 106 -19.29 2.68 21.17
N GLY A 107 -18.45 2.69 20.14
CA GLY A 107 -18.90 2.71 18.75
C GLY A 107 -19.59 1.41 18.33
N LEU A 108 -19.08 0.26 18.79
CA LEU A 108 -19.74 -1.03 18.57
C LEU A 108 -21.06 -1.14 19.34
N ILE A 109 -21.11 -0.63 20.58
CA ILE A 109 -22.33 -0.55 21.40
C ILE A 109 -23.38 0.33 20.72
N ALA A 110 -22.98 1.48 20.18
CA ALA A 110 -23.88 2.36 19.43
C ALA A 110 -24.39 1.67 18.16
N LEU A 111 -23.51 1.00 17.40
CA LEU A 111 -23.89 0.29 16.18
C LEU A 111 -24.89 -0.84 16.44
N ARG A 112 -24.67 -1.68 17.47
CA ARG A 112 -25.61 -2.76 17.84
C ARG A 112 -26.92 -2.24 18.41
N THR A 113 -26.92 -1.08 19.06
CA THR A 113 -28.12 -0.46 19.64
C THR A 113 -28.97 0.15 18.54
N ASN A 114 -28.35 0.87 17.60
CA ASN A 114 -29.05 1.47 16.46
C ASN A 114 -29.53 0.40 15.47
N CYS A 115 -28.74 -0.66 15.24
CA CYS A 115 -29.03 -1.82 14.40
C CYS A 115 -29.95 -1.52 13.19
N ALA A 116 -29.52 -0.58 12.35
CA ALA A 116 -30.28 -0.16 11.17
C ALA A 116 -29.87 -0.95 9.93
N ALA A 117 -30.76 -1.03 8.94
CA ALA A 117 -30.43 -1.57 7.62
C ALA A 117 -29.16 -0.90 7.05
N PRO A 118 -28.25 -1.66 6.41
CA PRO A 118 -28.41 -3.03 5.91
C PRO A 118 -28.11 -4.13 6.93
N LEU A 119 -27.85 -3.82 8.21
CA LEU A 119 -27.61 -4.84 9.23
C LEU A 119 -28.92 -5.55 9.61
N THR A 120 -28.86 -6.88 9.67
CA THR A 120 -29.94 -7.72 10.21
C THR A 120 -29.82 -7.83 11.74
N ALA A 121 -30.94 -8.10 12.40
CA ALA A 121 -30.95 -8.34 13.86
C ALA A 121 -29.99 -9.48 14.28
N ALA A 122 -29.84 -10.51 13.45
CA ALA A 122 -28.89 -11.61 13.70
C ALA A 122 -27.43 -11.15 13.63
N GLN A 123 -27.08 -10.29 12.67
CA GLN A 123 -25.74 -9.69 12.60
C GLN A 123 -25.48 -8.79 13.81
N CYS A 124 -26.46 -7.99 14.24
CA CYS A 124 -26.34 -7.17 15.44
C CYS A 124 -26.19 -7.96 16.73
N ALA A 125 -26.93 -9.07 16.86
CA ALA A 125 -26.77 -10.00 17.98
C ALA A 125 -25.37 -10.66 17.95
N GLY A 126 -24.87 -11.02 16.76
CA GLY A 126 -23.54 -11.60 16.58
C GLY A 126 -22.38 -10.68 17.00
N MET A 127 -22.59 -9.36 17.01
CA MET A 127 -21.61 -8.37 17.51
C MET A 127 -21.47 -8.36 19.03
N ALA A 128 -22.34 -9.05 19.79
CA ALA A 128 -22.33 -9.00 21.25
C ALA A 128 -21.05 -9.54 21.90
N ALA A 129 -20.28 -10.38 21.19
CA ALA A 129 -19.00 -10.91 21.64
C ALA A 129 -17.79 -10.07 21.16
N GLY A 130 -18.02 -8.95 20.47
CA GLY A 130 -16.99 -8.22 19.74
C GLY A 130 -16.88 -8.69 18.30
N VAL A 131 -16.06 -7.99 17.52
CA VAL A 131 -15.98 -8.12 16.07
C VAL A 131 -14.55 -8.35 15.66
N THR A 132 -14.30 -9.44 14.96
CA THR A 132 -13.01 -9.65 14.30
C THR A 132 -13.10 -9.16 12.87
N THR A 133 -12.16 -8.31 12.47
CA THR A 133 -12.08 -7.73 11.13
C THR A 133 -11.64 -8.77 10.09
N SER A 134 -12.05 -8.61 8.83
CA SER A 134 -11.46 -9.38 7.72
C SER A 134 -10.00 -8.99 7.49
N GLN A 135 -9.13 -9.97 7.26
CA GLN A 135 -7.72 -9.71 7.00
C GLN A 135 -7.47 -9.04 5.64
N THR A 136 -8.30 -9.34 4.64
CA THR A 136 -8.06 -8.94 3.24
C THR A 136 -8.98 -7.84 2.76
N SER A 137 -10.15 -7.72 3.39
CA SER A 137 -11.23 -6.85 2.89
C SER A 137 -11.47 -5.63 3.77
N TRP A 138 -10.96 -5.64 5.00
CA TRP A 138 -11.13 -4.52 5.92
C TRP A 138 -10.19 -3.36 5.57
N ARG A 139 -10.66 -2.14 5.82
CA ARG A 139 -9.89 -0.88 5.76
C ARG A 139 -10.29 -0.06 6.98
N LEU A 140 -9.31 0.54 7.66
CA LEU A 140 -9.57 1.35 8.87
C LEU A 140 -10.36 2.60 8.53
N ILE A 141 -9.84 3.37 7.57
CA ILE A 141 -10.41 4.59 7.03
C ILE A 141 -10.80 4.26 5.59
N GLY A 142 -12.10 4.11 5.38
CA GLY A 142 -12.69 3.65 4.11
C GLY A 142 -13.65 4.70 3.58
N VAL A 143 -14.95 4.48 3.77
CA VAL A 143 -16.03 5.39 3.35
C VAL A 143 -15.86 6.83 3.86
N GLU A 144 -15.36 6.99 5.08
CA GLU A 144 -15.27 8.29 5.76
C GLU A 144 -14.14 9.20 5.24
N GLY A 145 -13.20 8.62 4.49
CA GLY A 145 -12.00 9.35 4.06
C GLY A 145 -10.89 9.41 5.12
N HIS A 146 -9.75 9.96 4.71
CA HIS A 146 -8.56 10.14 5.51
C HIS A 146 -8.74 11.34 6.45
N PRO A 147 -8.62 11.15 7.78
CA PRO A 147 -9.07 12.14 8.76
C PRO A 147 -8.22 13.42 8.81
N LEU A 148 -6.98 13.36 8.30
CA LEU A 148 -6.06 14.50 8.29
C LEU A 148 -6.07 15.28 6.97
N ASN A 149 -6.71 14.74 5.93
CA ASN A 149 -6.69 15.33 4.60
C ASN A 149 -8.09 15.91 4.29
N PRO A 150 -8.19 17.19 3.87
CA PRO A 150 -9.47 17.87 3.70
C PRO A 150 -10.33 17.30 2.56
N ASP A 151 -9.72 16.63 1.59
CA ASP A 151 -10.39 15.93 0.49
C ASP A 151 -10.69 14.45 0.83
N GLY A 152 -10.28 13.99 2.02
CA GLY A 152 -10.52 12.65 2.53
C GLY A 152 -9.75 11.56 1.79
N ALA A 153 -8.79 11.87 0.93
CA ALA A 153 -8.01 10.85 0.24
C ALA A 153 -6.63 10.65 0.88
N ASP A 154 -5.93 9.57 0.50
CA ASP A 154 -4.51 9.42 0.82
C ASP A 154 -3.67 10.03 -0.31
N HIS A 155 -2.52 10.60 0.05
CA HIS A 155 -1.58 11.24 -0.89
C HIS A 155 -0.27 10.46 -0.90
N GLN A 156 0.08 9.93 -2.06
CA GLN A 156 1.26 9.08 -2.25
C GLN A 156 2.15 9.65 -3.34
N GLN A 157 3.43 9.28 -3.32
CA GLN A 157 4.38 9.67 -4.33
C GLN A 157 5.01 8.43 -4.96
N VAL A 158 5.14 8.43 -6.28
CA VAL A 158 5.86 7.39 -7.01
C VAL A 158 6.86 8.03 -7.96
N GLU A 159 8.13 7.68 -7.82
CA GLU A 159 9.21 8.11 -8.70
C GLU A 159 9.89 6.89 -9.32
N GLN A 160 10.17 6.94 -10.61
CA GLN A 160 11.01 5.97 -11.28
C GLN A 160 12.11 6.68 -12.07
N THR A 161 13.36 6.40 -11.70
CA THR A 161 14.55 6.93 -12.38
C THR A 161 15.31 5.77 -13.02
N GLN A 162 15.69 5.93 -14.28
CA GLN A 162 16.40 4.95 -15.08
C GLN A 162 17.61 5.61 -15.72
N TYR A 163 18.75 4.92 -15.72
CA TYR A 163 19.90 5.33 -16.52
C TYR A 163 20.47 4.13 -17.25
N ARG A 164 20.98 4.37 -18.46
CA ARG A 164 21.67 3.41 -19.31
C ARG A 164 22.86 4.09 -19.94
N VAL A 165 24.02 3.46 -19.85
CA VAL A 165 25.24 3.86 -20.56
C VAL A 165 25.72 2.65 -21.33
N SER A 166 25.98 2.82 -22.62
CA SER A 166 26.50 1.75 -23.47
C SER A 166 27.64 2.30 -24.32
N ALA A 167 28.71 1.53 -24.44
CA ALA A 167 29.81 1.84 -25.36
C ALA A 167 30.22 0.57 -26.08
N GLY A 168 30.47 0.69 -27.38
CA GLY A 168 30.80 -0.42 -28.25
C GLY A 168 31.79 -0.03 -29.33
N LEU A 169 32.51 -1.05 -29.77
CA LEU A 169 33.42 -1.00 -30.89
C LEU A 169 33.05 -2.13 -31.83
N ASN A 170 33.03 -1.82 -33.11
CA ASN A 170 32.97 -2.84 -34.15
C ASN A 170 34.00 -2.55 -35.23
N GLY A 171 34.40 -3.60 -35.92
CA GLY A 171 35.36 -3.47 -37.00
C GLY A 171 35.73 -4.78 -37.66
N ARG A 172 36.85 -4.77 -38.39
CA ARG A 172 37.43 -5.96 -39.03
C ARG A 172 38.89 -6.11 -38.65
N PHE A 173 39.33 -7.34 -38.44
CA PHE A 173 40.76 -7.63 -38.21
C PHE A 173 41.58 -7.35 -39.48
N GLU A 174 42.83 -6.90 -39.29
CA GLU A 174 43.79 -6.68 -40.36
C GLU A 174 45.01 -7.59 -40.20
N GLY A 175 45.32 -8.32 -41.27
CA GLY A 175 46.52 -9.14 -41.38
C GLY A 175 46.46 -10.45 -40.58
N GLY A 176 47.32 -11.39 -40.99
CA GLY A 176 47.39 -12.72 -40.37
C GLY A 176 46.19 -13.62 -40.69
N LEU A 177 45.94 -14.60 -39.81
CA LEU A 177 44.96 -15.68 -40.06
C LEU A 177 43.49 -15.22 -39.97
N LEU A 178 43.21 -14.05 -39.40
CA LEU A 178 41.86 -13.52 -39.16
C LEU A 178 41.51 -12.35 -40.07
N ASP A 179 42.34 -12.05 -41.08
CA ASP A 179 42.16 -10.91 -41.96
C ASP A 179 40.77 -10.90 -42.62
N GLY A 180 40.08 -9.76 -42.51
CA GLY A 180 38.73 -9.59 -43.05
C GLY A 180 37.59 -10.10 -42.16
N ILE A 181 37.87 -10.80 -41.05
CA ILE A 181 36.83 -11.23 -40.10
C ILE A 181 36.32 -10.02 -39.30
N GLY A 182 34.99 -9.85 -39.24
CA GLY A 182 34.33 -8.81 -38.47
C GLY A 182 34.22 -9.16 -36.98
N TRP A 183 34.30 -8.14 -36.13
CA TRP A 183 34.09 -8.25 -34.68
C TRP A 183 33.21 -7.11 -34.18
N ASP A 184 32.48 -7.37 -33.11
CA ASP A 184 31.63 -6.42 -32.41
C ASP A 184 31.70 -6.73 -30.92
N THR A 185 31.96 -5.71 -30.11
CA THR A 185 32.06 -5.82 -28.67
C THR A 185 31.43 -4.59 -28.04
N ALA A 186 30.60 -4.79 -27.02
CA ALA A 186 29.97 -3.71 -26.29
C ALA A 186 29.92 -4.01 -24.79
N LEU A 187 29.97 -2.93 -24.01
CA LEU A 187 29.72 -2.94 -22.57
C LEU A 187 28.55 -2.01 -22.29
N THR A 188 27.54 -2.53 -21.59
CA THR A 188 26.36 -1.77 -21.20
C THR A 188 26.19 -1.86 -19.68
N PHE A 189 25.92 -0.72 -19.07
CA PHE A 189 25.52 -0.59 -17.68
C PHE A 189 24.17 0.10 -17.59
N MET A 190 23.29 -0.41 -16.74
CA MET A 190 21.94 0.11 -16.55
C MET A 190 21.51 -0.09 -15.10
N GLU A 191 20.80 0.90 -14.57
CA GLU A 191 20.10 0.79 -13.29
C GLU A 191 18.69 1.37 -13.44
N ASN A 192 17.79 0.81 -12.66
CA ASN A 192 16.43 1.29 -12.49
C ASN A 192 16.16 1.39 -11.00
N LYS A 193 15.79 2.59 -10.56
CA LYS A 193 15.44 2.88 -9.17
C LYS A 193 14.00 3.37 -9.13
N GLY A 194 13.16 2.60 -8.45
CA GLY A 194 11.80 3.00 -8.09
C GLY A 194 11.74 3.41 -6.62
N ILE A 195 11.08 4.53 -6.33
CA ILE A 195 10.74 4.97 -4.99
C ILE A 195 9.21 5.11 -4.93
N ALA A 196 8.60 4.51 -3.93
CA ALA A 196 7.19 4.70 -3.62
C ALA A 196 7.07 5.11 -2.15
N THR A 197 6.42 6.24 -1.91
CA THR A 197 6.16 6.76 -0.57
C THR A 197 4.68 6.63 -0.30
N THR A 198 4.33 5.84 0.70
CA THR A 198 2.94 5.57 1.10
C THR A 198 2.77 5.85 2.58
N ASN A 199 1.60 6.36 2.97
CA ASN A 199 1.27 6.47 4.39
C ASN A 199 0.94 5.08 4.96
N ASP A 200 1.43 4.80 6.17
CA ASP A 200 1.21 3.54 6.86
C ASP A 200 0.39 3.74 8.15
N LEU A 201 -0.40 2.73 8.49
CA LEU A 201 -1.22 2.72 9.68
C LEU A 201 -0.57 1.82 10.72
N LEU A 202 -0.13 2.43 11.83
CA LEU A 202 0.57 1.73 12.89
C LEU A 202 -0.36 0.74 13.62
N VAL A 203 -0.15 -0.55 13.38
CA VAL A 203 -0.93 -1.68 13.92
C VAL A 203 -1.21 -1.56 15.43
N ASN A 204 -0.20 -1.19 16.21
CA ASN A 204 -0.34 -1.03 17.66
C ASN A 204 -1.31 0.10 18.04
N ARG A 205 -1.30 1.22 17.32
CA ARG A 205 -2.22 2.35 17.55
C ARG A 205 -3.64 1.98 17.16
N ILE A 206 -3.81 1.28 16.05
CA ILE A 206 -5.12 0.81 15.60
C ILE A 206 -5.76 -0.12 16.64
N GLN A 207 -5.04 -1.16 17.08
CA GLN A 207 -5.59 -2.11 18.04
C GLN A 207 -5.88 -1.44 19.41
N ARG A 208 -5.04 -0.48 19.84
CA ARG A 208 -5.32 0.33 21.03
C ARG A 208 -6.55 1.21 20.85
N ALA A 209 -6.74 1.82 19.68
CA ALA A 209 -7.93 2.60 19.38
C ALA A 209 -9.21 1.76 19.47
N PHE A 210 -9.19 0.52 18.97
CA PHE A 210 -10.31 -0.40 19.14
C PHE A 210 -10.57 -0.77 20.60
N ASN A 211 -9.52 -0.92 21.39
CA ASN A 211 -9.61 -1.12 22.83
C ASN A 211 -10.05 0.15 23.59
N GLY A 212 -10.38 1.25 22.91
CA GLY A 212 -10.82 2.51 23.51
C GLY A 212 -9.69 3.39 24.05
N LEU A 213 -8.44 3.13 23.64
CA LEU A 213 -7.22 3.79 24.11
C LEU A 213 -6.50 4.58 22.99
N GLY A 214 -7.25 5.05 22.00
CA GLY A 214 -6.71 5.74 20.82
C GLY A 214 -6.71 7.27 20.90
N GLY A 215 -7.28 7.86 21.94
CA GLY A 215 -7.39 9.33 22.07
C GLY A 215 -6.05 10.01 22.32
N ALA A 216 -5.97 11.30 21.95
CA ALA A 216 -4.83 12.14 22.32
C ALA A 216 -4.63 12.13 23.84
N ASN A 217 -3.39 12.03 24.31
CA ASN A 217 -3.01 11.94 25.73
C ASN A 217 -3.50 10.67 26.47
N CYS A 218 -4.03 9.67 25.78
CA CYS A 218 -4.39 8.40 26.41
C CYS A 218 -3.12 7.58 26.72
N ASN A 219 -2.78 7.42 28.01
CA ASN A 219 -1.72 6.50 28.40
C ASN A 219 -2.23 5.06 28.29
N TYR A 220 -1.67 4.27 27.38
CA TYR A 220 -2.13 2.89 27.19
C TYR A 220 -1.86 1.95 28.38
N THR A 221 -0.98 2.32 29.32
CA THR A 221 -0.67 1.49 30.49
C THR A 221 -1.60 1.77 31.68
N THR A 222 -2.14 2.99 31.79
CA THR A 222 -2.94 3.43 32.94
C THR A 222 -4.30 4.02 32.56
N GLY A 223 -4.54 4.22 31.26
CA GLY A 223 -5.74 4.84 30.72
C GLY A 223 -6.94 3.92 30.79
N THR A 224 -8.11 4.51 30.99
CA THR A 224 -9.37 3.77 30.99
C THR A 224 -9.99 3.84 29.58
N PRO A 225 -10.35 2.70 28.97
CA PRO A 225 -11.05 2.68 27.69
C PRO A 225 -12.27 3.60 27.63
N GLY A 226 -12.35 4.43 26.58
CA GLY A 226 -13.55 5.23 26.28
C GLY A 226 -13.71 6.54 27.07
N LEU A 227 -12.72 6.94 27.87
CA LEU A 227 -12.73 8.22 28.61
C LEU A 227 -12.18 9.41 27.81
N GLU A 228 -11.48 9.19 26.70
CA GLU A 228 -10.86 10.24 25.88
C GLU A 228 -11.38 10.17 24.43
N THR A 229 -11.64 11.33 23.81
CA THR A 229 -12.07 11.42 22.40
C THR A 229 -11.03 10.80 21.48
N ALA A 230 -11.45 9.82 20.67
CA ALA A 230 -10.58 9.17 19.69
C ALA A 230 -10.13 10.18 18.62
N SER A 231 -8.82 10.39 18.51
CA SER A 231 -8.20 11.09 17.38
C SER A 231 -7.42 10.02 16.61
N ILE A 232 -7.89 9.66 15.42
CA ILE A 232 -7.20 8.76 14.49
C ILE A 232 -6.43 9.64 13.51
#